data_AF-A0A969WRY4-F1
#
_entry.id   AF-A0A969WRY4-F1
#
_cell.length_a   1.000
_cell.length_b   1.000
_cell.length_c   1.000
_cell.angle_alpha   90.00
_cell.angle_beta   90.00
_cell.angle_gamma   90.00
#
_symmetry.space_group_name_H-M   'P 1'
#
loop_
_entity.id
_entity.type
_entity.pdbx_description
1 polymer ?
#
loop_
_entity_poly.entity_id
_entity_poly.type
_entity_poly.pdbx_seq_one_letter_code
_entity_poly.pdbx_strand_id
1 'polypeptide(L)'
;MYNRLKLLMALLICATGLFAQSKVTLESVKAFEPIGLQKPILLDSVNLKNEKFSDKDLLSSSLSIPKHDRFTKTLKADTAGFFHIDKTDSEYSLHLLSFYLGGDNYGKAKLTVTSPNILEVYINGEKKAT
;
A
#
# COMPACT_ATOMS: atom_id res chain seq x y z
N MET A 1 -47.91 25.71 0.18
CA MET A 1 -46.70 25.83 -0.69
C MET A 1 -45.39 25.73 0.09
N TYR A 2 -45.27 26.39 1.25
CA TYR A 2 -44.06 26.44 2.09
C TYR A 2 -43.50 25.07 2.55
N ASN A 3 -44.36 24.11 2.92
CA ASN A 3 -43.90 22.80 3.40
C ASN A 3 -43.33 21.91 2.27
N ARG A 4 -43.80 22.09 1.04
CA ARG A 4 -43.26 21.36 -0.14
C ARG A 4 -41.86 21.85 -0.51
N LEU A 5 -41.62 23.16 -0.38
CA LEU A 5 -40.31 23.76 -0.62
C LEU A 5 -39.28 23.34 0.44
N LYS A 6 -39.68 23.25 1.72
CA LYS A 6 -38.83 22.72 2.80
C LYS A 6 -38.45 21.26 2.59
N LEU A 7 -39.41 20.43 2.17
CA LEU A 7 -39.16 19.03 1.86
C LEU A 7 -38.18 18.88 0.69
N LEU A 8 -38.33 19.70 -0.34
CA LEU A 8 -37.43 19.73 -1.50
C LEU A 8 -35.99 20.13 -1.09
N MET A 9 -35.84 21.14 -0.23
CA MET A 9 -34.54 21.57 0.29
C MET A 9 -33.87 20.50 1.17
N ALA A 10 -34.64 19.83 2.04
CA ALA A 10 -34.11 18.73 2.85
C ALA A 10 -33.65 17.55 1.97
N LEU A 11 -34.40 17.23 0.91
CA LEU A 11 -34.05 16.17 -0.03
C LEU A 11 -32.77 16.52 -0.82
N LEU A 12 -32.61 17.78 -1.23
CA LEU A 12 -31.43 18.24 -1.96
C LEU A 12 -30.16 18.16 -1.09
N ILE A 13 -30.26 18.52 0.19
CA ILE A 13 -29.13 18.41 1.14
C ILE A 13 -28.76 16.93 1.36
N CYS A 14 -29.75 16.05 1.57
CA CYS A 14 -29.50 14.61 1.71
C CYS A 14 -28.89 13.98 0.45
N ALA A 15 -29.27 14.45 -0.74
CA ALA A 15 -28.73 13.94 -2.01
C ALA A 15 -27.22 14.20 -2.16
N THR A 16 -26.70 15.32 -1.62
CA THR A 16 -25.25 15.63 -1.70
C THR A 16 -24.38 14.68 -0.85
N GLY A 17 -24.92 14.13 0.24
CA GLY A 17 -24.19 13.18 1.09
C GLY A 17 -23.91 11.82 0.42
N LEU A 18 -24.71 11.43 -0.58
CA LEU A 18 -24.54 10.16 -1.30
C LEU A 18 -23.29 10.11 -2.19
N PHE A 19 -22.76 11.26 -2.61
CA PHE A 19 -21.58 11.35 -3.48
C PHE A 19 -20.26 11.48 -2.70
N ALA A 20 -20.29 11.47 -1.36
CA ALA A 20 -19.11 11.76 -0.53
C ALA A 20 -18.12 10.58 -0.41
N GLN A 21 -18.48 9.36 -0.82
CA GLN A 21 -17.61 8.18 -0.70
C GLN A 21 -17.21 7.63 -2.06
N SER A 22 -16.30 8.32 -2.75
CA SER A 22 -15.67 7.81 -3.96
C SER A 22 -14.50 6.88 -3.61
N LYS A 23 -14.60 5.61 -4.00
CA LYS A 23 -13.44 4.70 -4.01
C LYS A 23 -12.47 5.17 -5.10
N VAL A 24 -11.25 5.51 -4.71
CA VAL A 24 -10.18 5.88 -5.64
C VAL A 24 -9.19 4.72 -5.73
N THR A 25 -8.95 4.24 -6.94
CA THR A 25 -7.87 3.29 -7.25
C THR A 25 -6.69 4.03 -7.85
N LEU A 26 -5.48 3.59 -7.53
CA LEU A 26 -4.26 4.18 -8.09
C LEU A 26 -4.12 3.77 -9.56
N GLU A 27 -3.85 4.73 -10.44
CA GLU A 27 -3.58 4.45 -11.86
C GLU A 27 -2.12 4.05 -12.09
N SER A 28 -1.21 4.60 -11.29
CA SER A 28 0.22 4.29 -11.37
C SER A 28 0.89 4.37 -10.01
N VAL A 29 1.97 3.61 -9.86
CA VAL A 29 2.87 3.63 -8.70
C VAL A 29 4.32 3.67 -9.17
N LYS A 30 5.22 4.22 -8.36
CA LYS A 30 6.65 4.12 -8.62
C LYS A 30 7.22 2.89 -7.94
N ALA A 31 8.09 2.19 -8.64
CA ALA A 31 8.80 1.02 -8.16
C ALA A 31 10.30 1.31 -8.11
N PHE A 32 10.95 0.76 -7.09
CA PHE A 32 12.40 0.69 -7.01
C PHE A 32 12.91 -0.55 -7.75
N GLU A 33 14.22 -0.59 -8.01
CA GLU A 33 14.85 -1.80 -8.53
C GLU A 33 14.67 -2.96 -7.53
N PRO A 34 14.45 -4.20 -8.01
CA PRO A 34 14.33 -5.34 -7.12
C PRO A 34 15.60 -5.55 -6.31
N ILE A 35 15.45 -5.73 -4.99
CA ILE A 35 16.57 -6.00 -4.09
C ILE A 35 16.59 -7.50 -3.83
N GLY A 36 17.60 -8.19 -4.35
CA GLY A 36 17.82 -9.60 -4.04
C GLY A 36 18.13 -9.78 -2.55
N LEU A 37 17.45 -10.72 -1.91
CA LEU A 37 17.69 -11.10 -0.53
C LEU A 37 18.39 -12.45 -0.46
N GLN A 38 19.23 -12.58 0.56
CA GLN A 38 19.83 -13.84 0.95
C GLN A 38 19.32 -14.21 2.33
N LYS A 39 19.01 -15.49 2.50
CA LYS A 39 18.64 -16.02 3.81
C LYS A 39 19.85 -15.88 4.75
N PRO A 40 19.67 -15.37 5.98
CA PRO A 40 20.75 -15.30 6.93
C PRO A 40 21.25 -16.70 7.29
N ILE A 41 22.53 -16.80 7.67
CA ILE A 41 23.10 -18.04 8.19
C ILE A 41 22.46 -18.31 9.55
N LEU A 42 21.70 -19.39 9.64
CA LEU A 42 21.06 -19.83 10.87
C LEU A 42 22.06 -20.68 11.67
N LEU A 43 22.67 -20.08 12.70
CA LEU A 43 23.56 -20.80 13.61
C LEU A 43 22.78 -21.73 14.57
N ASP A 44 21.58 -21.29 14.94
CA ASP A 44 20.62 -22.05 15.73
C ASP A 44 19.32 -22.21 14.93
N SER A 45 18.56 -23.27 15.24
CA SER A 45 17.27 -23.54 14.62
C SER A 45 16.17 -22.59 15.11
N VAL A 46 16.33 -22.01 16.30
CA VAL A 46 15.35 -21.12 16.95
C VAL A 46 16.01 -19.89 17.55
N ASN A 47 15.22 -18.84 17.75
CA ASN A 47 15.66 -17.63 18.44
C ASN A 47 15.57 -17.77 19.98
N LEU A 48 15.92 -16.71 20.72
CA LEU A 48 15.83 -16.65 22.19
C LEU A 48 14.41 -16.85 22.75
N LYS A 49 13.38 -16.70 21.92
CA LYS A 49 11.96 -16.90 22.25
C LYS A 49 11.46 -18.27 21.80
N ASN A 50 12.36 -19.15 21.33
CA ASN A 50 12.05 -20.49 20.82
C ASN A 50 11.22 -20.49 19.51
N GLU A 51 11.30 -19.42 18.72
CA GLU A 51 10.62 -19.28 17.43
C GLU A 51 11.57 -19.62 16.28
N LYS A 52 11.08 -20.34 15.26
CA LYS A 52 11.85 -20.68 14.06
C LYS A 52 11.88 -19.50 13.09
N PHE A 53 13.00 -19.34 12.39
CA PHE A 53 13.12 -18.37 11.31
C PHE A 53 12.15 -18.70 10.17
N SER A 54 11.38 -17.70 9.76
CA SER A 54 10.38 -17.77 8.69
C SER A 54 10.68 -16.78 7.58
N ASP A 55 10.10 -16.99 6.40
CA ASP A 55 10.29 -16.07 5.26
C ASP A 55 9.74 -14.66 5.56
N LYS A 56 8.79 -14.52 6.50
CA LYS A 56 8.29 -13.21 6.96
C LYS A 56 9.37 -12.40 7.66
N ASP A 57 10.31 -13.05 8.33
CA ASP A 57 11.39 -12.37 9.06
C ASP A 57 12.38 -11.68 8.10
N LEU A 58 12.42 -12.10 6.84
CA LEU A 58 13.19 -11.43 5.78
C LEU A 58 12.72 -9.99 5.51
N LEU A 59 11.43 -9.68 5.74
CA LEU A 59 10.92 -8.31 5.61
C LEU A 59 11.48 -7.37 6.68
N SER A 60 11.89 -7.91 7.82
CA SER A 60 12.52 -7.17 8.91
C SER A 60 14.03 -7.03 8.75
N SER A 61 14.57 -7.36 7.57
CA SER A 61 15.98 -7.12 7.26
C SER A 61 16.32 -5.64 7.37
N SER A 62 17.52 -5.33 7.88
CA SER A 62 17.98 -3.95 8.09
C SER A 62 18.32 -3.29 6.75
N LEU A 63 17.29 -2.84 6.04
CA LEU A 63 17.42 -2.14 4.77
C LEU A 63 17.09 -0.67 4.95
N SER A 64 17.89 0.18 4.32
CA SER A 64 17.56 1.60 4.21
C SER A 64 16.57 1.77 3.05
N ILE A 65 15.30 2.07 3.38
CA ILE A 65 14.29 2.38 2.36
C ILE A 65 14.68 3.73 1.73
N PRO A 66 14.96 3.77 0.41
CA PRO A 66 15.37 5.00 -0.25
C PRO A 66 14.20 6.00 -0.30
N LYS A 67 14.52 7.28 -0.54
CA LYS A 67 13.52 8.33 -0.77
C LYS A 67 12.80 8.12 -2.10
N HIS A 68 11.61 8.71 -2.25
CA HIS A 68 10.72 8.52 -3.41
C HIS A 68 11.37 8.90 -4.76
N ASP A 69 12.30 9.86 -4.76
CA ASP A 69 13.08 10.30 -5.93
C ASP A 69 13.91 9.17 -6.55
N ARG A 70 14.31 8.18 -5.76
CA ARG A 70 15.06 7.00 -6.22
C ARG A 70 14.20 5.95 -6.91
N PHE A 71 12.87 6.05 -6.85
CA PHE A 71 11.95 5.13 -7.50
C PHE A 71 11.75 5.59 -8.94
N THR A 72 12.46 4.96 -9.88
CA THR A 72 12.54 5.40 -11.28
C THR A 72 11.54 4.69 -12.19
N LYS A 73 11.15 3.45 -11.86
CA LYS A 73 10.24 2.66 -12.69
C LYS A 73 8.79 3.03 -12.37
N THR A 74 7.98 3.32 -13.37
CA THR A 74 6.53 3.53 -13.20
C THR A 74 5.77 2.27 -13.59
N LEU A 75 5.00 1.71 -12.66
CA LEU A 75 4.06 0.64 -12.93
C LEU A 75 2.68 1.23 -13.14
N LYS A 76 1.99 0.79 -14.19
CA LYS A 76 0.60 1.16 -14.46
C LYS A 76 -0.31 0.04 -14.01
N ALA A 77 -1.48 0.41 -13.50
CA ALA A 77 -2.52 -0.54 -13.17
C ALA A 77 -3.07 -1.18 -14.45
N ASP A 78 -3.43 -2.45 -14.38
CA ASP A 78 -4.18 -3.12 -15.43
C ASP A 78 -5.67 -2.72 -15.43
N THR A 79 -6.46 -3.30 -16.35
CA THR A 79 -7.90 -3.05 -16.47
C THR A 79 -8.67 -3.40 -15.19
N ALA A 80 -8.13 -4.27 -14.33
CA ALA A 80 -8.72 -4.67 -13.06
C ALA A 80 -8.15 -3.89 -11.85
N GLY A 81 -7.21 -2.97 -12.07
CA GLY A 81 -6.59 -2.15 -11.03
C GLY A 81 -5.39 -2.77 -10.33
N PHE A 82 -4.80 -3.85 -10.87
CA PHE A 82 -3.64 -4.52 -10.28
C PHE A 82 -2.32 -4.03 -10.89
N PHE A 83 -1.27 -4.03 -10.06
CA PHE A 83 0.09 -3.74 -10.47
C PHE A 83 0.88 -5.04 -10.61
N HIS A 84 1.51 -5.23 -11.77
CA HIS A 84 2.32 -6.41 -12.05
C HIS A 84 3.80 -6.08 -11.84
N ILE A 85 4.50 -6.99 -11.16
CA ILE A 85 5.92 -6.88 -10.87
C ILE A 85 6.62 -8.03 -11.60
N ASP A 86 7.71 -7.71 -12.30
CA ASP A 86 8.48 -8.71 -13.04
C ASP A 86 9.17 -9.67 -12.08
N LYS A 87 9.19 -10.95 -12.47
CA LYS A 87 9.90 -11.98 -11.74
C LYS A 87 11.41 -11.71 -11.79
N THR A 88 12.09 -11.96 -10.68
CA THR A 88 13.54 -11.87 -10.53
C THR A 88 14.16 -13.26 -10.55
N ASP A 89 15.45 -13.33 -10.87
CA ASP A 89 16.21 -14.60 -10.86
C ASP A 89 16.64 -15.02 -9.44
N SER A 90 16.53 -14.13 -8.46
CA SER A 90 16.85 -14.43 -7.06
C SER A 90 15.75 -15.27 -6.39
N GLU A 91 16.15 -16.18 -5.52
CA GLU A 91 15.22 -17.01 -4.72
C GLU A 91 14.27 -16.14 -3.87
N TYR A 92 14.81 -15.08 -3.24
CA TYR A 92 14.04 -14.09 -2.51
C TYR A 92 14.35 -12.70 -3.04
N SER A 93 13.32 -11.89 -3.32
CA SER A 93 13.47 -10.49 -3.69
C SER A 93 12.48 -9.59 -2.96
N LEU A 94 12.97 -8.41 -2.57
CA LEU A 94 12.12 -7.31 -2.11
C LEU A 94 11.80 -6.38 -3.25
N HIS A 95 10.52 -6.05 -3.34
CA HIS A 95 9.99 -5.08 -4.27
C HIS A 95 9.44 -3.90 -3.48
N LEU A 96 10.05 -2.73 -3.68
CA LEU A 96 9.62 -1.51 -3.02
C LEU A 96 8.73 -0.72 -3.97
N LEU A 97 7.54 -0.36 -3.50
CA LEU A 97 6.59 0.50 -4.19
C LEU A 97 6.38 1.78 -3.40
N SER A 98 6.27 2.90 -4.10
CA SER A 98 6.05 4.21 -3.51
C SER A 98 5.07 5.03 -4.34
N PHE A 99 4.16 5.71 -3.66
CA PHE A 99 3.17 6.60 -4.26
C PHE A 99 2.81 7.71 -3.26
N TYR A 100 2.31 8.82 -3.78
CA TYR A 100 1.76 9.90 -2.97
C TYR A 100 0.24 9.93 -3.12
N LEU A 101 -0.44 10.20 -2.01
CA LEU A 101 -1.88 10.48 -1.99
C LEU A 101 -2.07 11.94 -1.62
N GLY A 102 -2.67 12.70 -2.53
CA GLY A 102 -3.19 14.04 -2.27
C GLY A 102 -4.70 13.97 -2.10
N GLY A 103 -5.25 14.79 -1.20
CA GLY A 103 -6.69 14.99 -1.08
C GLY A 103 -6.99 16.48 -1.14
N ASP A 104 -7.98 16.87 -1.92
CA ASP A 104 -8.39 18.28 -2.05
C ASP A 104 -9.07 18.82 -0.79
N ASN A 105 -9.60 17.91 0.04
CA ASN A 105 -10.32 18.23 1.27
C ASN A 105 -9.79 17.40 2.45
N TYR A 106 -9.88 17.98 3.65
CA TYR A 106 -9.59 17.25 4.87
C TYR A 106 -10.65 16.17 5.12
N GLY A 107 -10.20 14.92 5.24
CA GLY A 107 -11.07 13.77 5.47
C GLY A 107 -10.32 12.56 6.00
N LYS A 108 -11.07 11.58 6.48
CA LYS A 108 -10.51 10.26 6.85
C LYS A 108 -10.52 9.37 5.62
N ALA A 109 -9.34 8.98 5.16
CA ALA A 109 -9.19 8.01 4.08
C ALA A 109 -8.93 6.60 4.65
N LYS A 110 -9.45 5.57 3.97
CA LYS A 110 -9.11 4.17 4.24
C LYS A 110 -8.23 3.66 3.10
N LEU A 111 -6.96 3.39 3.41
CA LEU A 111 -6.05 2.72 2.47
C LEU A 111 -6.25 1.20 2.58
N THR A 112 -6.42 0.53 1.45
CA THR A 112 -6.47 -0.93 1.38
C THR A 112 -5.44 -1.39 0.36
N VAL A 113 -4.47 -2.17 0.84
CA VAL A 113 -3.42 -2.77 0.01
C VAL A 113 -3.64 -4.28 0.05
N THR A 114 -3.66 -4.91 -1.11
CA THR A 114 -3.86 -6.36 -1.25
C THR A 114 -2.78 -6.90 -2.15
N SER A 115 -2.09 -7.94 -1.69
CA SER A 115 -1.09 -8.67 -2.46
C SER A 115 -1.18 -10.16 -2.10
N PRO A 116 -0.91 -11.05 -3.06
CA PRO A 116 -0.80 -12.48 -2.79
C PRO A 116 0.46 -12.82 -1.97
N ASN A 117 1.48 -11.96 -2.05
CA ASN A 117 2.74 -12.10 -1.31
C ASN A 117 2.71 -11.30 -0.01
N ILE A 118 3.57 -11.69 0.93
CA ILE A 118 3.79 -10.99 2.21
C ILE A 118 4.23 -9.54 1.92
N LEU A 119 3.64 -8.58 2.63
CA LEU A 119 3.85 -7.16 2.38
C LEU A 119 3.98 -6.39 3.69
N GLU A 120 4.62 -5.23 3.64
CA GLU A 120 4.60 -4.26 4.73
C GLU A 120 4.21 -2.89 4.19
N VAL A 121 3.39 -2.16 4.95
CA VAL A 121 2.94 -0.81 4.57
C VAL A 121 3.54 0.20 5.53
N TYR A 122 4.24 1.17 4.96
CA TYR A 122 4.83 2.30 5.66
C TYR A 122 4.13 3.59 5.24
N ILE A 123 3.72 4.40 6.22
CA ILE A 123 3.12 5.71 6.00
C ILE A 123 4.02 6.74 6.69
N ASN A 124 4.57 7.68 5.94
CA ASN A 124 5.49 8.72 6.45
C ASN A 124 6.65 8.15 7.28
N GLY A 125 7.18 6.99 6.87
CA GLY A 125 8.30 6.31 7.54
C GLY A 125 7.89 5.42 8.73
N GLU A 126 6.62 5.42 9.12
CA GLU A 126 6.13 4.58 10.22
C GLU A 126 5.43 3.33 9.66
N LYS A 127 5.79 2.15 10.18
CA LYS A 127 5.16 0.88 9.83
C LYS A 127 3.72 0.85 10.37
N LYS A 128 2.74 0.66 9.49
CA LYS A 128 1.30 0.64 9.84
C LYS A 128 0.62 -0.69 9.64
N ALA A 129 1.12 -1.54 8.74
CA ALA A 129 0.55 -2.87 8.50
C ALA A 129 1.61 -3.87 8.04
N THR A 130 1.33 -5.15 8.30
CA THR A 130 2.06 -6.34 7.85
C THR A 130 1.06 -7.46 7.62
#